data_AF-A0A520J787-F1
#
_entry.id   AF-A0A520J787-F1
#
_cell.length_a   1.000
_cell.length_b   1.000
_cell.length_c   1.000
_cell.angle_alpha   90.00
_cell.angle_beta   90.00
_cell.angle_gamma   90.00
#
_symmetry.space_group_name_H-M   'P 1'
#
loop_
_entity.id
_entity.type
_entity.pdbx_description
1 polymer ?
#
loop_
_entity_poly.entity_id
_entity_poly.type
_entity_poly.pdbx_seq_one_letter_code
_entity_poly.pdbx_strand_id
1 'polypeptide(L)'
;FGDGELTGQLAVAEVIINRAKSGRFPANVCAVVKQRGQFSFVRGGQIPNINAGTAYRTAIAVAKVALADAWNSPADKALYFNTPDRRPSVRAIKVASIGNHIFYR
;
A
#
# COMPACT_ATOMS: atom_id res chain seq x y z
N PHE A 1 13.41 -2.23 15.36
CA PHE A 1 12.52 -2.16 14.19
C PHE A 1 13.40 -2.45 12.98
N GLY A 2 13.20 -3.59 12.30
CA GLY A 2 14.00 -3.91 11.13
C GLY A 2 13.62 -2.99 9.98
N ASP A 3 14.58 -2.41 9.27
CA ASP A 3 14.38 -1.41 8.22
C ASP A 3 13.36 -1.84 7.14
N GLY A 4 13.14 -3.15 6.96
CA GLY A 4 12.16 -3.69 6.03
C GLY A 4 10.69 -3.47 6.40
N GLU A 5 10.32 -3.29 7.67
CA GLU A 5 8.91 -3.13 8.07
C GLU A 5 8.38 -1.74 7.70
N LEU A 6 9.10 -0.67 8.08
CA LEU A 6 8.73 0.70 7.76
C LEU A 6 8.77 0.94 6.25
N THR A 7 9.81 0.45 5.58
CA THR A 7 9.95 0.51 4.12
C THR A 7 8.79 -0.22 3.43
N GLY A 8 8.34 -1.35 3.97
CA GLY A 8 7.17 -2.08 3.48
C GLY A 8 5.87 -1.29 3.62
N GLN A 9 5.66 -0.61 4.76
CA GLN A 9 4.48 0.25 4.96
C GLN A 9 4.46 1.43 3.98
N LEU A 10 5.61 2.07 3.76
CA LEU A 10 5.75 3.14 2.77
C LEU A 10 5.47 2.63 1.35
N ALA A 11 5.98 1.46 0.99
CA ALA A 11 5.73 0.87 -0.33
C ALA A 11 4.24 0.55 -0.56
N VAL A 12 3.51 0.08 0.46
CA VAL A 12 2.05 -0.13 0.37
C VAL A 12 1.31 1.20 0.21
N ALA A 13 1.72 2.25 0.94
CA ALA A 13 1.14 3.58 0.81
C ALA A 13 1.34 4.13 -0.62
N GLU A 14 2.51 3.93 -1.22
CA GLU A 14 2.80 4.32 -2.60
C GLU A 14 1.90 3.60 -3.60
N VAL A 15 1.70 2.28 -3.45
CA VAL A 15 0.76 1.53 -4.30
C VAL A 15 -0.66 2.12 -4.24
N ILE A 16 -1.12 2.54 -3.05
CA ILE A 16 -2.44 3.16 -2.90
C ILE A 16 -2.53 4.48 -3.68
N ILE A 17 -1.50 5.32 -3.60
CA ILE A 17 -1.41 6.60 -4.32
C ILE A 17 -1.33 6.35 -5.83
N ASN A 18 -0.49 5.41 -6.27
CA ASN A 18 -0.35 5.02 -7.67
C ASN A 18 -1.66 4.53 -8.27
N ARG A 19 -2.42 3.71 -7.52
CA ARG A 19 -3.75 3.28 -7.94
C ARG A 19 -4.67 4.46 -8.20
N ALA A 20 -4.74 5.41 -7.27
CA ALA A 20 -5.57 6.61 -7.41
C ALA A 20 -5.16 7.47 -8.63
N LYS A 21 -3.86 7.52 -8.96
CA LYS A 21 -3.33 8.26 -10.12
C LYS A 21 -3.44 7.51 -11.46
N SER A 22 -3.55 6.18 -11.45
CA SER A 22 -3.39 5.36 -12.66
C SER A 22 -4.56 5.37 -13.64
N GLY A 23 -5.74 5.82 -13.23
CA GLY A 23 -6.99 5.69 -14.00
C GLY A 23 -7.54 4.26 -14.14
N ARG A 24 -6.80 3.23 -13.67
CA ARG A 24 -7.23 1.81 -13.69
C ARG A 24 -8.00 1.41 -12.43
N PHE A 25 -7.93 2.24 -11.40
CA PHE A 25 -8.56 2.05 -10.09
C PHE A 25 -9.38 3.29 -9.75
N PRO A 26 -10.17 3.29 -8.65
CA PRO A 26 -10.89 4.47 -8.21
C PRO A 26 -9.98 5.70 -8.08
N ALA A 27 -10.45 6.87 -8.54
CA ALA A 27 -9.63 8.07 -8.71
C ALA A 27 -9.25 8.80 -7.40
N ASN A 28 -9.54 8.23 -6.23
CA ASN A 28 -9.16 8.83 -4.95
C ASN A 28 -8.73 7.78 -3.92
N VAL A 29 -7.83 8.19 -3.03
CA VAL A 29 -7.22 7.34 -2.00
C VAL A 29 -8.28 6.66 -1.12
N CYS A 30 -9.33 7.38 -0.73
CA CYS A 30 -10.38 6.84 0.13
C CYS A 30 -11.14 5.68 -0.55
N ALA A 31 -11.47 5.82 -1.83
CA ALA A 31 -12.14 4.81 -2.62
C ALA A 31 -11.23 3.60 -2.92
N VAL A 32 -9.93 3.83 -3.13
CA VAL A 32 -8.94 2.74 -3.26
C VAL A 32 -8.86 1.93 -1.97
N VAL A 33 -8.72 2.59 -0.82
CA VAL A 33 -8.64 1.90 0.49
C VAL A 33 -9.94 1.16 0.78
N LYS A 34 -11.10 1.75 0.48
CA LYS A 34 -12.42 1.14 0.74
C LYS A 34 -12.86 0.11 -0.31
N GLN A 35 -12.05 -0.14 -1.35
CA GLN A 35 -12.39 -1.09 -2.40
C GLN A 35 -12.57 -2.49 -1.81
N ARG A 36 -13.70 -3.13 -2.16
CA ARG A 36 -14.10 -4.43 -1.61
C ARG A 36 -12.99 -5.49 -1.81
N GLY A 37 -12.62 -6.15 -0.72
CA GLY A 37 -11.65 -7.25 -0.72
C GLY A 37 -10.18 -6.85 -0.88
N GLN A 38 -9.86 -5.56 -0.95
CA GLN A 38 -8.46 -5.11 -1.07
C GLN A 38 -7.75 -5.05 0.28
N PHE A 39 -8.42 -4.53 1.30
CA PHE A 39 -7.86 -4.39 2.64
C PHE A 39 -8.75 -5.10 3.65
N SER A 40 -8.16 -6.02 4.42
CA SER A 40 -8.89 -6.90 5.35
C SER A 40 -9.60 -6.18 6.49
N PHE A 41 -9.10 -4.99 6.86
CA PHE A 41 -9.73 -4.17 7.90
C PHE A 41 -11.00 -3.46 7.42
N VAL A 42 -11.23 -3.34 6.10
CA VAL A 42 -12.43 -2.68 5.57
C VAL A 42 -13.60 -3.66 5.58
N ARG A 43 -14.65 -3.31 6.32
CA ARG A 43 -15.87 -4.10 6.46
C ARG A 43 -17.05 -3.31 5.89
N GLY A 44 -17.74 -3.86 4.88
CA GLY A 44 -18.88 -3.17 4.25
C GLY A 44 -18.55 -1.80 3.64
N GLY A 45 -17.29 -1.58 3.21
CA GLY A 45 -16.83 -0.27 2.70
C GLY A 45 -16.53 0.76 3.80
N GLN A 46 -16.58 0.36 5.07
CA GLN A 46 -16.27 1.21 6.22
C GLN A 46 -14.94 0.81 6.86
N ILE A 47 -14.22 1.82 7.36
CA ILE A 47 -13.01 1.63 8.15
C ILE A 47 -13.43 1.61 9.62
N PRO A 48 -13.02 0.60 10.42
CA PRO A 48 -13.39 0.51 11.83
C PRO A 48 -12.77 1.66 12.64
N ASN A 49 -13.30 1.89 13.84
CA ASN A 49 -12.68 2.82 14.80
C ASN A 49 -11.27 2.33 15.18
N ILE A 50 -10.31 3.25 15.23
CA ILE A 50 -8.91 2.95 15.47
C ILE A 50 -8.48 3.53 16.82
N ASN A 51 -7.76 2.74 17.61
CA ASN A 51 -7.13 3.21 18.85
C ASN A 51 -5.93 4.10 18.52
N ALA A 52 -5.83 5.28 19.14
CA ALA A 52 -4.78 6.28 18.87
C ALA A 52 -3.38 5.93 19.46
N GLY A 53 -3.03 4.65 19.49
CA GLY A 53 -1.76 4.14 20.00
C GLY A 53 -0.57 4.36 19.06
N THR A 54 0.58 3.77 19.41
CA THR A 54 1.83 3.93 18.64
C THR A 54 1.70 3.52 17.18
N ALA A 55 1.05 2.37 16.90
CA ALA A 55 0.84 1.91 15.54
C ALA A 55 0.04 2.91 14.68
N TYR A 56 -0.96 3.58 15.27
CA TYR A 56 -1.75 4.61 14.58
C TYR A 56 -0.90 5.83 14.25
N ARG A 57 -0.05 6.28 15.18
CA ARG A 57 0.88 7.40 14.94
C ARG A 57 1.89 7.07 13.84
N THR A 58 2.43 5.85 13.85
CA THR A 58 3.31 5.37 12.77
C THR A 58 2.59 5.36 11.42
N ALA A 59 1.36 4.84 11.36
CA ALA A 59 0.57 4.82 10.14
C ALA A 59 0.29 6.24 9.60
N ILE A 60 0.01 7.21 10.47
CA ILE A 60 -0.12 8.62 10.08
C ILE A 60 1.20 9.16 9.52
N ALA A 61 2.33 8.89 10.18
CA ALA A 61 3.63 9.37 9.72
C ALA A 61 3.98 8.80 8.34
N VAL A 62 3.78 7.50 8.13
CA VAL A 62 3.95 6.82 6.84
C VAL A 62 3.07 7.47 5.77
N ALA A 63 1.78 7.68 6.06
CA ALA A 63 0.86 8.29 5.12
C ALA A 63 1.28 9.71 4.73
N LYS A 64 1.76 10.52 5.69
CA LYS A 64 2.26 11.87 5.43
C LYS A 64 3.50 11.86 4.52
N VAL A 65 4.45 10.96 4.79
CA VAL A 65 5.68 10.84 3.98
C VAL A 65 5.34 10.44 2.54
N ALA A 66 4.46 9.45 2.35
CA ALA A 66 4.04 9.01 1.02
C ALA A 66 3.25 10.10 0.27
N LEU A 67 2.33 10.80 0.94
CA LEU A 67 1.58 11.91 0.32
C LEU A 67 2.46 13.10 -0.07
N ALA A 68 3.55 13.33 0.65
CA ALA A 68 4.52 14.37 0.36
C ALA A 68 5.51 13.98 -0.75
N ASP A 69 5.43 12.76 -1.30
CA ASP A 69 6.40 12.20 -2.24
C ASP A 69 7.86 12.32 -1.72
N ALA A 70 8.01 12.23 -0.39
CA ALA A 70 9.27 12.51 0.31
C ALA A 70 10.16 11.27 0.44
N TRP A 71 9.83 10.18 -0.26
CA TRP A 71 10.56 8.92 -0.21
C TRP A 71 10.77 8.34 -1.60
N ASN A 72 12.03 8.13 -1.97
CA ASN A 72 12.37 7.48 -3.24
C ASN A 72 12.11 5.96 -3.14
N SER A 73 10.92 5.55 -3.58
CA SER A 73 10.42 4.18 -3.42
C SER A 73 10.98 3.23 -4.48
N PRO A 74 11.55 2.08 -4.09
CA PRO A 74 11.84 0.99 -5.03
C PRO A 74 10.57 0.43 -5.69
N ALA A 75 9.38 0.75 -5.18
CA ALA A 75 8.07 0.33 -5.69
C ALA A 75 7.31 1.47 -6.41
N ASP A 76 8.02 2.49 -6.91
CA ASP A 76 7.47 3.70 -7.55
C ASP A 76 6.35 3.47 -8.57
N LYS A 77 6.40 2.38 -9.33
CA LYS A 77 5.46 2.04 -10.41
C LYS A 77 4.52 0.88 -10.07
N ALA A 78 4.58 0.40 -8.82
CA ALA A 78 3.79 -0.74 -8.41
C ALA A 78 2.31 -0.37 -8.26
N LEU A 79 1.44 -1.24 -8.79
CA LEU A 79 -0.02 -1.17 -8.64
C LEU A 79 -0.56 -2.36 -7.84
N TYR A 80 0.27 -3.37 -7.60
CA TYR A 80 -0.09 -4.59 -6.91
C TYR A 80 1.03 -4.99 -5.96
N PHE A 81 0.68 -5.69 -4.88
CA PHE A 81 1.64 -6.35 -4.00
C PHE A 81 1.04 -7.65 -3.50
N ASN A 82 1.88 -8.66 -3.26
CA ASN A 82 1.49 -9.95 -2.72
C ASN A 82 2.57 -10.45 -1.76
N THR A 83 2.19 -11.34 -0.84
CA THR A 83 3.15 -12.17 -0.11
C THR A 83 3.82 -13.18 -1.07
N PRO A 84 5.05 -13.65 -0.80
CA PRO A 84 5.80 -14.51 -1.72
C PRO A 84 5.11 -15.83 -2.10
N ASP A 85 4.24 -16.34 -1.23
CA ASP A 85 3.46 -17.56 -1.42
C ASP A 85 2.25 -17.38 -2.36
N ARG A 86 1.86 -16.14 -2.67
CA ARG A 86 0.76 -15.83 -3.58
C ARG A 86 1.26 -15.62 -5.01
N ARG A 87 0.78 -16.47 -5.92
CA ARG A 87 1.06 -16.32 -7.36
C ARG A 87 0.44 -15.03 -7.90
N PRO A 88 1.21 -14.16 -8.58
CA PRO A 88 0.67 -12.99 -9.24
C PRO A 88 -0.06 -13.35 -10.54
N SER A 89 -0.66 -12.36 -11.20
CA SER A 89 -1.15 -12.52 -12.56
C SER A 89 -0.01 -12.91 -13.51
N VAL A 90 -0.30 -13.70 -14.54
CA VAL A 90 0.69 -14.13 -15.56
C VAL A 90 1.31 -12.92 -16.29
N ARG A 91 0.60 -11.80 -16.34
CA ARG A 91 1.06 -10.56 -16.98
C ARG A 91 1.74 -9.57 -16.01
N ALA A 92 1.84 -9.92 -14.72
CA ALA A 92 2.40 -9.02 -13.72
C ALA A 92 3.93 -8.93 -13.88
N ILE A 93 4.46 -7.71 -13.91
CA ILE A 93 5.90 -7.46 -13.97
C ILE A 93 6.40 -7.13 -12.57
N LYS A 94 7.39 -7.87 -12.08
CA LYS A 94 8.00 -7.59 -10.77
C LYS A 94 8.71 -6.24 -10.79
N VAL A 95 8.40 -5.40 -9.81
CA VAL A 95 9.02 -4.07 -9.60
C VAL A 95 10.06 -4.15 -8.48
N ALA A 96 9.68 -4.66 -7.31
CA ALA A 96 10.58 -4.76 -6.15
C ALA A 96 10.18 -5.89 -5.19
N SER A 97 11.11 -6.24 -4.29
CA SER A 97 10.86 -7.08 -3.12
C SER A 97 11.26 -6.28 -1.88
N ILE A 98 10.30 -6.02 -0.99
CA ILE A 98 10.50 -5.18 0.21
C ILE A 98 9.86 -5.89 1.40
N GLY A 99 10.68 -6.21 2.41
CA GLY A 99 10.24 -7.03 3.54
C GLY A 99 9.64 -8.36 3.06
N ASN A 100 8.45 -8.70 3.55
CA ASN A 100 7.73 -9.91 3.15
C ASN A 100 6.72 -9.68 2.00
N HIS A 101 6.96 -8.69 1.14
CA HIS A 101 6.08 -8.40 0.01
C HIS A 101 6.86 -8.29 -1.30
N ILE A 102 6.24 -8.75 -2.37
CA ILE A 102 6.69 -8.55 -3.75
C ILE A 102 5.71 -7.61 -4.44
N PHE A 103 6.24 -6.56 -5.07
CA PHE A 103 5.51 -5.48 -5.71
C PHE A 103 5.53 -5.65 -7.22
N TYR A 104 4.41 -5.37 -7.88
CA TYR A 104 4.22 -5.60 -9.31
C TYR A 104 3.50 -4.46 -10.03
N ARG A 105 3.69 -4.38 -11.34
CA ARG A 105 2.95 -3.54 -12.29
C ARG A 105 2.11 -4.37 -13.25
#